data_AF-A0A535GP09-F1
#
_entry.id   AF-A0A535GP09-F1
#
_cell.length_a   1.000
_cell.length_b   1.000
_cell.length_c   1.000
_cell.angle_alpha   90.00
_cell.angle_beta   90.00
_cell.angle_gamma   90.00
#
_symmetry.space_group_name_H-M   'P 1'
#
loop_
_entity.id
_entity.type
_entity.pdbx_description
1 polymer ?
#
loop_
_entity_poly.entity_id
_entity_poly.type
_entity_poly.pdbx_seq_one_letter_code
_entity_poly.pdbx_strand_id
1 'polypeptide(L)'
;MSLYGIIADLRREHPTPAAMQTLDMAVAELGRTRDNLKQAVANLEGKTLPPGGKAVLDELVQRAREQGVYDLDYGPDPYDKPPPEPLDEGTAGIGALLALSSLAGVALAVVAVIVGLRAIFSSG
;
A
#
# COMPACT_ATOMS: atom_id res chain seq x y z
N MET A 1 -1.61 25.90 7.72
CA MET A 1 -3.04 25.56 7.82
C MET A 1 -3.22 24.20 7.15
N SER A 2 -4.08 23.33 7.70
CA SER A 2 -4.20 21.93 7.25
C SER A 2 -5.36 21.74 6.27
N LEU A 3 -5.37 20.63 5.51
CA LEU A 3 -6.47 20.25 4.63
C LEU A 3 -7.84 20.27 5.34
N TYR A 4 -7.89 19.75 6.56
CA TYR A 4 -9.08 19.78 7.41
C TYR A 4 -9.53 21.20 7.78
N GLY A 5 -8.59 22.13 7.95
CA GLY A 5 -8.88 23.54 8.16
C GLY A 5 -9.53 24.19 6.93
N ILE A 6 -8.98 23.91 5.74
CA ILE A 6 -9.55 24.39 4.46
C ILE A 6 -10.97 23.83 4.26
N ILE A 7 -11.18 22.54 4.55
CA ILE A 7 -12.50 21.90 4.49
C ILE A 7 -13.47 22.55 5.49
N ALA A 8 -13.02 22.84 6.71
CA ALA A 8 -13.86 23.49 7.72
C ALA A 8 -14.31 24.90 7.30
N ASP A 9 -13.43 25.65 6.64
CA ASP A 9 -13.77 26.97 6.12
C ASP A 9 -14.73 26.88 4.92
N LEU A 10 -14.49 25.94 3.99
CA LEU A 10 -15.43 25.67 2.90
C LEU A 10 -16.82 25.26 3.37
N ARG A 11 -16.94 24.50 4.48
CA ARG A 11 -18.24 24.17 5.09
C ARG A 11 -18.97 25.40 5.62
N ARG A 12 -18.23 26.38 6.15
CA ARG A 12 -18.81 27.64 6.66
C ARG A 12 -19.26 28.54 5.51
N GLU A 13 -18.48 28.59 4.44
CA GLU A 13 -18.74 29.43 3.27
C GLU A 13 -19.85 28.87 2.39
N HIS A 14 -19.95 27.54 2.30
CA HIS A 14 -20.97 26.84 1.52
C HIS A 14 -21.85 25.96 2.43
N PRO A 15 -22.77 26.54 3.22
CA PRO A 15 -23.66 25.80 4.13
C PRO A 15 -24.83 25.13 3.37
N THR A 16 -24.54 24.45 2.25
CA THR A 16 -25.52 23.73 1.45
C THR A 16 -25.36 22.22 1.65
N PRO A 17 -26.46 21.43 1.58
CA PRO A 17 -26.38 19.98 1.72
C PRO A 17 -25.46 19.32 0.69
N ALA A 18 -25.46 19.80 -0.55
CA ALA A 18 -24.62 19.26 -1.63
C ALA A 18 -23.12 19.54 -1.40
N ALA A 19 -22.77 20.73 -0.91
CA ALA A 19 -21.39 21.07 -0.55
C ALA A 19 -20.89 20.23 0.63
N MET A 20 -21.69 20.13 1.69
CA MET A 20 -21.34 19.30 2.86
C MET A 20 -21.11 17.84 2.46
N GLN A 21 -22.02 17.26 1.67
CA GLN A 21 -21.88 15.90 1.19
C GLN A 21 -20.61 15.70 0.33
N THR A 22 -20.29 16.67 -0.52
CA THR A 22 -19.06 16.61 -1.33
C THR A 22 -17.80 16.67 -0.48
N LEU A 23 -17.79 17.54 0.53
CA LEU A 23 -16.68 17.68 1.47
C LEU A 23 -16.55 16.46 2.39
N ASP A 24 -17.66 15.81 2.78
CA ASP A 24 -17.64 14.54 3.49
C ASP A 24 -17.07 13.42 2.62
N MET A 25 -17.44 13.35 1.35
CA MET A 25 -16.83 12.42 0.39
C MET A 25 -15.33 12.67 0.23
N ALA A 26 -14.89 13.94 0.18
CA ALA A 26 -13.48 14.29 0.14
C ALA A 26 -12.73 13.85 1.41
N VAL A 27 -13.29 14.07 2.60
CA VAL A 27 -12.71 13.59 3.87
C VAL A 27 -12.60 12.07 3.90
N ALA A 28 -13.63 11.36 3.43
CA ALA A 28 -13.62 9.91 3.37
C ALA A 28 -12.53 9.37 2.43
N GLU A 29 -12.30 10.03 1.29
CA GLU A 29 -11.21 9.67 0.38
C GLU A 29 -9.83 10.06 0.93
N LEU A 30 -9.70 11.21 1.59
CA LEU A 30 -8.46 11.61 2.27
C LEU A 30 -8.04 10.57 3.31
N GLY A 31 -8.98 10.00 4.06
CA GLY A 31 -8.68 8.90 4.99
C GLY A 31 -8.15 7.64 4.30
N ARG A 32 -8.55 7.38 3.04
CA ARG A 32 -8.04 6.26 2.24
C ARG A 32 -6.70 6.56 1.58
N THR A 33 -6.45 7.82 1.23
CA THR A 33 -5.24 8.25 0.51
C THR A 33 -4.21 8.91 1.43
N ARG A 34 -4.30 8.69 2.74
CA ARG A 34 -3.36 9.22 3.76
C ARG A 34 -3.20 10.74 3.67
N ASP A 35 -4.33 11.43 3.63
CA ASP A 35 -4.41 12.88 3.48
C ASP A 35 -3.80 13.43 2.17
N ASN A 36 -3.53 12.58 1.18
CA ASN A 36 -3.11 13.03 -0.15
C ASN A 36 -4.33 13.48 -0.96
N LEU A 37 -4.54 14.80 -1.04
CA LEU A 37 -5.70 15.38 -1.75
C LEU A 37 -5.65 15.11 -3.26
N LYS A 38 -4.46 15.12 -3.89
CA LYS A 38 -4.31 14.78 -5.31
C LYS A 38 -4.86 13.40 -5.65
N GLN A 39 -4.52 12.38 -4.85
CA GLN A 39 -5.07 11.03 -5.02
C GLN A 39 -6.57 10.97 -4.67
N ALA A 40 -6.99 11.65 -3.60
CA ALA A 40 -8.40 11.68 -3.22
C ALA A 40 -9.30 12.25 -4.33
N VAL A 41 -8.86 13.35 -4.96
CA VAL A 41 -9.58 13.98 -6.07
C VAL A 41 -9.62 13.06 -7.29
N ALA A 42 -8.51 12.41 -7.64
CA ALA A 42 -8.49 11.44 -8.73
C ALA A 42 -9.48 10.27 -8.50
N ASN A 43 -9.63 9.81 -7.26
CA ASN A 43 -10.62 8.79 -6.90
C ASN A 43 -12.07 9.31 -6.96
N LEU A 44 -12.28 10.61 -6.71
CA LEU A 44 -13.58 11.26 -6.77
C LEU A 44 -14.05 11.55 -8.20
N GLU A 45 -13.14 11.74 -9.16
CA GLU A 45 -13.49 11.96 -10.58
C GLU A 45 -14.30 10.79 -11.17
N GLY A 46 -14.09 9.57 -10.66
CA GLY A 46 -14.87 8.39 -11.04
C GLY A 46 -16.20 8.23 -10.30
N LYS A 47 -16.55 9.14 -9.37
CA LYS A 47 -17.75 9.04 -8.52
C LYS A 47 -18.78 10.09 -8.89
N THR A 48 -20.05 9.75 -8.70
CA THR A 48 -21.16 10.69 -8.87
C THR A 48 -21.10 11.73 -7.75
N LEU A 49 -20.75 12.97 -8.11
CA LEU A 49 -20.77 14.10 -7.19
C LEU A 49 -22.17 14.71 -7.08
N PRO A 50 -22.55 15.25 -5.91
CA PRO A 50 -23.76 16.04 -5.75
C PRO A 50 -23.80 17.24 -6.71
N PRO A 51 -25.00 17.74 -7.10
CA PRO A 51 -25.12 18.92 -7.96
C PRO A 51 -24.40 20.12 -7.35
N GLY A 52 -23.53 20.76 -8.13
CA GLY A 52 -22.70 21.89 -7.65
C GLY A 52 -21.48 21.49 -6.80
N GLY A 53 -21.34 20.22 -6.44
CA GLY A 53 -20.21 19.71 -5.65
C GLY A 53 -18.85 19.89 -6.34
N LYS A 54 -18.81 19.83 -7.68
CA LYS A 54 -17.59 20.04 -8.45
C LYS A 54 -16.95 21.40 -8.18
N ALA A 55 -17.75 22.47 -8.11
CA ALA A 55 -17.22 23.81 -7.84
C ALA A 55 -16.56 23.91 -6.44
N VAL A 56 -17.18 23.27 -5.44
CA VAL A 56 -16.65 23.21 -4.07
C VAL A 56 -15.37 22.37 -4.01
N LEU A 57 -15.32 21.27 -4.76
CA LEU A 57 -14.12 20.43 -4.86
C LEU A 57 -12.98 21.16 -5.56
N ASP A 58 -13.27 21.88 -6.64
CA ASP A 58 -12.28 22.69 -7.36
C ASP A 58 -11.72 23.81 -6.46
N GLU A 59 -12.56 24.43 -5.63
CA GLU A 59 -12.12 25.44 -4.66
C GLU A 59 -11.24 24.83 -3.54
N LEU A 60 -11.58 23.63 -3.06
CA LEU A 60 -10.72 22.88 -2.13
C LEU A 60 -9.35 22.62 -2.76
N VAL A 61 -9.31 22.18 -4.01
CA VAL A 61 -8.07 21.92 -4.75
C VAL A 61 -7.24 23.19 -4.90
N GLN A 62 -7.88 24.30 -5.27
CA GLN A 62 -7.20 25.58 -5.43
C GLN A 62 -6.55 26.03 -4.11
N ARG A 63 -7.32 26.09 -3.02
CA ARG A 63 -6.81 26.52 -1.71
C ARG A 63 -5.71 25.57 -1.19
N ALA A 64 -5.86 24.27 -1.42
CA ALA A 64 -4.85 23.30 -1.03
C ALA A 64 -3.53 23.47 -1.81
N ARG A 65 -3.59 23.84 -3.09
CA ARG A 65 -2.39 24.16 -3.89
C ARG A 65 -1.71 25.43 -3.41
N GLU A 66 -2.49 26.48 -3.17
CA GLU A 66 -1.97 27.76 -2.65
C GLU A 66 -1.27 27.60 -1.30
N GLN A 67 -1.75 26.66 -0.47
CA GLN A 67 -1.16 26.37 0.84
C GLN A 67 -0.09 25.26 0.82
N GLY A 68 0.23 24.69 -0.36
CA GLY A 68 1.24 23.64 -0.49
C GLY A 68 0.86 22.30 0.16
N VAL A 69 -0.43 22.04 0.37
CA VAL A 69 -0.94 20.82 1.02
C VAL A 69 -1.65 19.87 0.04
N TYR A 70 -1.57 20.13 -1.27
CA TYR A 70 -2.29 19.39 -2.30
C TYR A 70 -1.75 17.98 -2.55
N ASP A 71 -0.43 17.77 -2.52
CA ASP A 71 0.20 16.48 -2.87
C ASP A 71 1.06 15.89 -1.75
N LEU A 72 0.75 16.22 -0.50
CA LEU A 72 1.50 15.72 0.66
C LEU A 72 1.66 14.19 0.60
N ASP A 73 2.91 13.75 0.59
CA ASP A 73 3.30 12.35 0.70
C ASP A 73 3.94 12.14 2.07
N TYR A 74 3.22 11.46 2.95
CA TYR A 74 3.71 11.10 4.28
C TYR A 74 4.56 9.83 4.28
N GLY A 75 4.78 9.21 3.11
CA GLY A 75 5.55 8.00 2.96
C GLY A 75 4.77 6.71 3.31
N PRO A 76 5.46 5.56 3.33
CA PRO A 76 4.85 4.30 3.72
C PRO A 76 4.40 4.32 5.18
N ASP A 77 3.19 3.83 5.44
CA ASP A 77 2.63 3.74 6.79
C ASP A 77 3.51 2.82 7.64
N PRO A 78 4.06 3.31 8.77
CA PRO A 78 4.88 2.48 9.65
C PRO A 78 4.11 1.31 10.27
N TYR A 79 2.77 1.34 10.24
CA TYR A 79 1.87 0.33 10.80
C TYR A 79 1.23 -0.59 9.74
N ASP A 80 1.53 -0.42 8.45
CA ASP A 80 1.05 -1.32 7.37
C ASP A 80 1.61 -2.75 7.48
N LYS A 81 2.72 -2.91 8.23
CA LYS A 81 3.30 -4.22 8.46
C LYS A 81 2.59 -4.88 9.63
N PRO A 82 2.02 -6.09 9.45
CA PRO A 82 1.60 -6.88 10.59
C PRO A 82 2.78 -6.97 11.57
N PRO A 83 2.54 -6.91 12.89
CA PRO A 83 3.58 -7.16 13.87
C PRO A 83 4.29 -8.46 13.45
N PRO A 84 5.62 -8.49 13.38
CA PRO A 84 6.30 -9.74 13.07
C PRO A 84 5.84 -10.75 14.12
N GLU A 85 5.05 -11.73 13.67
CA GLU A 85 4.69 -12.85 14.54
C GLU A 85 6.02 -13.46 14.99
N PRO A 86 6.25 -13.61 16.31
CA PRO A 86 7.41 -14.36 16.75
C PRO A 86 7.26 -15.74 16.11
N LEU A 87 8.22 -16.09 15.25
CA LEU A 87 8.34 -17.44 14.73
C LEU A 87 8.33 -18.36 15.95
N ASP A 88 7.28 -19.16 16.11
CA ASP A 88 7.27 -20.21 17.11
C ASP A 88 8.56 -21.03 16.92
N GLU A 89 9.35 -21.17 17.98
CA GLU A 89 10.72 -21.72 17.92
C GLU A 89 10.74 -23.10 17.25
N GLY A 90 9.63 -23.84 17.32
CA GLY A 90 9.40 -25.10 16.60
C GLY A 90 9.39 -24.98 15.08
N THR A 91 8.85 -23.89 14.51
CA THR A 91 8.77 -23.68 13.05
C THR A 91 10.16 -23.38 12.46
N ALA A 92 10.98 -22.62 13.18
CA ALA A 92 12.37 -22.37 12.78
C ALA A 92 13.20 -23.66 12.79
N GLY A 93 12.99 -24.53 13.77
CA GLY A 93 13.65 -25.84 13.87
C GLY A 93 13.30 -26.77 12.71
N ILE A 94 12.02 -26.84 12.31
CA ILE A 94 11.56 -27.66 11.18
C ILE A 94 12.16 -27.14 9.86
N GLY A 95 12.17 -25.82 9.65
CA GLY A 95 12.77 -25.22 8.45
C GLY A 95 14.26 -25.56 8.29
N ALA A 96 15.02 -25.52 9.39
CA ALA A 96 16.44 -25.87 9.37
C ALA A 96 16.68 -27.37 9.06
N LEU A 97 15.89 -28.27 9.64
CA LEU A 97 16.00 -29.72 9.38
C LEU A 97 15.64 -30.09 7.94
N LEU A 98 14.63 -29.43 7.37
CA LEU A 98 14.26 -29.61 5.95
C LEU A 98 15.37 -29.12 5.01
N ALA A 99 15.99 -27.97 5.31
CA ALA A 99 17.11 -27.47 4.52
C ALA A 99 18.30 -28.44 4.55
N LEU A 100 18.67 -28.95 5.74
CA LEU A 100 19.76 -29.91 5.89
C LEU A 100 19.49 -31.25 5.19
N SER A 101 18.27 -31.79 5.28
CA SER A 101 17.92 -33.05 4.62
C SER A 101 17.90 -32.92 3.09
N SER A 102 17.53 -31.76 2.56
CA SER A 102 17.57 -31.50 1.11
C SER A 102 19.00 -31.52 0.55
N LEU A 103 19.97 -30.99 1.30
CA LEU A 103 21.38 -30.98 0.90
C LEU A 103 21.97 -32.39 0.83
N ALA A 104 21.59 -33.27 1.76
CA ALA A 104 22.03 -34.67 1.73
C ALA A 104 21.52 -35.42 0.49
N GLY A 105 20.25 -35.18 0.10
CA GLY A 105 19.68 -35.77 -1.12
C GLY A 105 20.38 -35.30 -2.39
N VAL A 106 20.66 -34.00 -2.50
CA VAL A 106 21.39 -33.43 -3.65
C VAL A 106 22.82 -33.99 -3.73
N ALA A 107 23.52 -34.08 -2.60
CA ALA A 107 24.88 -34.63 -2.57
C ALA A 107 24.93 -36.10 -3.04
N LEU A 108 23.99 -36.94 -2.58
CA LEU A 108 23.90 -38.33 -3.00
C LEU A 108 23.59 -38.45 -4.50
N ALA A 109 22.70 -37.61 -5.04
CA ALA A 109 22.40 -37.58 -6.47
C ALA A 109 23.64 -37.23 -7.32
N VAL A 110 24.42 -36.23 -6.89
CA VAL A 110 25.66 -35.84 -7.58
C VAL A 110 26.68 -36.99 -7.59
N VAL A 111 26.88 -37.67 -6.46
CA VAL A 111 27.79 -38.82 -6.37
C VAL A 111 27.34 -39.95 -7.30
N ALA A 112 26.05 -40.27 -7.32
CA ALA A 112 25.50 -41.31 -8.19
C ALA A 112 25.75 -41.02 -9.68
N VAL A 113 25.57 -39.76 -10.10
CA VAL A 113 25.85 -39.32 -11.48
C VAL A 113 27.33 -39.48 -11.82
N ILE A 114 28.24 -39.06 -10.94
CA ILE A 114 29.69 -39.18 -11.17
C ILE A 114 30.12 -40.64 -11.29
N VAL A 115 29.62 -41.51 -10.40
CA VAL A 115 29.93 -42.95 -10.42
C VAL A 115 29.39 -43.59 -11.71
N GLY A 116 28.15 -43.30 -12.09
CA GLY A 116 27.54 -43.81 -13.32
C GLY A 116 28.32 -43.40 -14.57
N LEU A 117 28.69 -42.11 -14.68
CA LEU A 117 29.51 -41.62 -15.79
C LEU A 117 30.88 -42.31 -15.83
N ARG A 118 31.57 -42.43 -14.69
CA ARG A 118 32.86 -43.13 -14.62
C ARG A 118 32.77 -44.60 -15.02
N ALA A 119 31.72 -45.30 -14.62
CA ALA A 119 31.52 -46.71 -15.00
C ALA A 119 31.35 -46.87 -16.52
N ILE A 120 30.63 -45.96 -17.18
CA ILE A 120 30.46 -45.95 -18.63
C ILE A 120 31.80 -45.69 -19.33
N PHE A 121 32.55 -44.67 -18.90
CA PHE A 121 33.80 -44.28 -19.57
C PHE A 121 35.02 -45.17 -19.24
N SER A 122 34.98 -45.98 -18.19
CA SER A 122 36.07 -46.92 -17.82
C SER A 122 35.87 -48.34 -18.33
N SER A 123 34.69 -48.65 -18.89
CA SER A 123 34.34 -49.95 -19.46
C SER A 123 34.34 -49.97 -21.01
N GLY A 124 34.85 -48.91 -21.65
CA GLY A 124 35.15 -48.86 -23.09
C GLY A 124 36.63 -49.00 -23.35
#